data_AF-A0A1J5D8P7-F1
#
_entry.id   AF-A0A1J5D8P7-F1
#
_cell.length_a   1.000
_cell.length_b   1.000
_cell.length_c   1.000
_cell.angle_alpha   90.00
_cell.angle_beta   90.00
_cell.angle_gamma   90.00
#
_symmetry.space_group_name_H-M   'P 1'
#
loop_
_entity.id
_entity.type
_entity.pdbx_description
1 polymer ?
#
loop_
_entity_poly.entity_id
_entity_poly.type
_entity_poly.pdbx_seq_one_letter_code
_entity_poly.pdbx_strand_id
1 'polypeptide(L)'
;MNPALFKPPGLPVPTSEEAPLVEVEQEDVKGWRIVQTEEIVFKYHPTATHFRYPFVYGPYQLLPREWCVVRRILDKRPHIIVPDDGLIMYTFGYAGNLAHAVLLAVDKPEKSAGQVFNCGDERVLSLRQVIEIISSALEHEWEIISMPSQLAIPARPMMMQPVTTHRILNIAKIQRELGYHDVVDPADALTHTAKWLVDHPPKTGGQEETLLQDPFDYHAEDQLIVAWKKLTKSMPKITFKQEPGFGVYYSGPGGRYKSSDQFK
;
A
#
# COMPACT_ATOMS: atom_id res chain seq x y z
N MET A 1 7.86 7.27 10.41
CA MET A 1 8.21 5.83 10.50
C MET A 1 9.20 5.52 9.40
N ASN A 2 10.49 5.38 9.73
CA ASN A 2 11.54 5.11 8.76
C ASN A 2 11.98 3.62 8.86
N PRO A 3 11.59 2.76 7.90
CA PRO A 3 11.90 1.32 7.95
C PRO A 3 13.40 1.03 7.84
N ALA A 4 14.21 1.98 7.37
CA ALA A 4 15.66 1.81 7.25
C ALA A 4 16.40 1.86 8.60
N LEU A 5 15.72 2.28 9.66
CA LEU A 5 16.29 2.34 11.02
C LEU A 5 16.26 0.98 11.75
N PHE A 6 15.46 0.03 11.25
CA PHE A 6 15.31 -1.29 11.86
C PHE A 6 16.37 -2.26 11.35
N LYS A 7 16.76 -3.23 12.20
CA LYS A 7 17.63 -4.36 11.84
C LYS A 7 16.92 -5.67 12.19
N PRO A 8 16.56 -6.51 11.21
CA PRO A 8 16.66 -6.30 9.76
C PRO A 8 15.76 -5.14 9.26
N PRO A 9 16.04 -4.57 8.07
CA PRO A 9 15.27 -3.44 7.55
C PRO A 9 13.81 -3.81 7.30
N GLY A 10 12.90 -2.89 7.61
CA GLY A 10 11.46 -3.10 7.61
C GLY A 10 10.85 -2.83 8.98
N LEU A 11 9.63 -2.27 9.01
CA LEU A 11 8.91 -2.11 10.26
C LEU A 11 8.47 -3.48 10.78
N PRO A 12 8.35 -3.69 12.10
CA PRO A 12 7.63 -4.83 12.65
C PRO A 12 6.22 -4.88 12.07
N VAL A 13 5.81 -6.05 11.58
CA VAL A 13 4.51 -6.24 10.92
C VAL A 13 3.62 -7.18 11.75
N PRO A 14 2.42 -6.75 12.16
CA PRO A 14 1.88 -5.39 12.02
C PRO A 14 2.47 -4.42 13.06
N THR A 15 2.63 -3.15 12.70
CA THR A 15 3.13 -2.08 13.57
C THR A 15 2.01 -1.58 14.48
N SER A 16 2.15 -1.73 15.81
CA SER A 16 1.17 -1.23 16.78
C SER A 16 1.37 0.25 17.12
N GLU A 17 0.40 0.83 17.84
CA GLU A 17 0.48 2.19 18.38
C GLU A 17 1.62 2.35 19.39
N GLU A 18 1.99 1.25 20.06
CA GLU A 18 3.08 1.17 21.05
C GLU A 18 4.47 0.96 20.40
N ALA A 19 4.54 0.91 19.06
CA ALA A 19 5.81 0.78 18.37
C ALA A 19 6.72 2.00 18.64
N PRO A 20 8.06 1.84 18.62
CA PRO A 20 8.98 2.95 18.80
C PRO A 20 8.68 4.11 17.85
N LEU A 21 8.60 5.32 18.42
CA LEU A 21 8.44 6.56 17.68
C LEU A 21 9.81 7.06 17.19
N VAL A 22 9.78 8.05 16.29
CA VAL A 22 11.00 8.74 15.85
C VAL A 22 11.56 9.51 17.04
N GLU A 23 12.80 9.21 17.44
CA GLU A 23 13.40 9.77 18.66
C GLU A 23 14.10 11.10 18.39
N VAL A 24 14.77 11.21 17.24
CA VAL A 24 15.59 12.39 16.88
C VAL A 24 15.29 12.90 15.47
N GLU A 25 15.45 14.21 15.23
CA GLU A 25 15.08 14.85 13.95
C GLU A 25 15.83 14.25 12.75
N GLN A 26 17.07 13.77 12.94
CA GLN A 26 17.92 13.20 11.89
C GLN A 26 17.38 11.89 11.31
N GLU A 27 16.53 11.17 12.06
CA GLU A 27 15.95 9.90 11.63
C GLU A 27 14.86 10.08 10.57
N ASP A 28 14.01 11.09 10.76
CA ASP A 28 12.88 11.46 9.90
C ASP A 28 12.35 12.83 10.35
N VAL A 29 12.77 13.92 9.69
CA VAL A 29 12.39 15.29 10.06
C VAL A 29 10.87 15.47 10.14
N LYS A 30 10.13 14.89 9.19
CA LYS A 30 8.66 14.98 9.18
C LYS A 30 8.07 14.15 10.31
N GLY A 31 8.53 12.92 10.48
CA GLY A 31 8.10 12.01 11.55
C GLY A 31 8.36 12.59 12.94
N TRP A 32 9.54 13.15 13.18
CA TRP A 32 9.91 13.79 14.44
C TRP A 32 8.98 14.94 14.79
N ARG A 33 8.64 15.82 13.83
CA ARG A 33 7.67 16.91 14.05
C ARG A 33 6.26 16.41 14.37
N ILE A 34 5.85 15.28 13.78
CA ILE A 34 4.57 14.64 14.10
C ILE A 34 4.59 14.14 15.54
N VAL A 35 5.66 13.46 15.98
CA VAL A 35 5.83 12.99 17.37
C VAL A 35 5.77 14.16 18.36
N GLN A 36 6.51 15.24 18.09
CA GLN A 36 6.48 16.44 18.93
C GLN A 36 5.08 17.05 19.03
N THR A 37 4.33 17.05 17.93
CA THR A 37 2.94 17.53 17.91
C THR A 37 2.05 16.63 18.76
N GLU A 38 2.17 15.31 18.64
CA GLU A 38 1.43 14.33 19.44
C GLU A 38 1.70 14.54 20.95
N GLU A 39 2.96 14.64 21.35
CA GLU A 39 3.38 14.87 22.74
C GLU A 39 2.82 16.19 23.30
N ILE A 40 2.91 17.29 22.54
CA ILE A 40 2.39 18.60 22.95
C ILE A 40 0.87 18.54 23.11
N VAL A 41 0.15 17.88 22.18
CA VAL A 41 -1.30 17.73 22.28
C VAL A 41 -1.69 17.00 23.56
N PHE A 42 -1.09 15.84 23.85
CA PHE A 42 -1.43 15.09 25.07
C PHE A 42 -1.00 15.79 26.36
N LYS A 43 0.07 16.60 26.32
CA LYS A 43 0.49 17.41 27.47
C LYS A 43 -0.57 18.43 27.88
N TYR A 44 -1.19 19.12 26.92
CA TYR A 44 -2.18 20.18 27.20
C TYR A 44 -3.63 19.69 27.15
N HIS A 45 -3.87 18.58 26.45
CA HIS A 45 -5.17 17.94 26.28
C HIS A 45 -5.04 16.43 26.55
N PRO A 46 -4.89 16.01 27.82
CA PRO A 46 -4.67 14.60 28.16
C PRO A 46 -5.86 13.69 27.79
N THR A 47 -7.03 14.27 27.55
CA THR A 47 -8.23 13.56 27.08
C THR A 47 -8.42 13.62 25.57
N ALA A 48 -7.47 14.18 24.80
CA ALA A 48 -7.54 14.17 23.34
C ALA A 48 -7.55 12.73 22.80
N THR A 49 -8.13 12.56 21.61
CA THR A 49 -8.02 11.32 20.83
C THR A 49 -7.11 11.60 19.64
N HIS A 50 -6.11 10.76 19.41
CA HIS A 50 -5.16 10.91 18.31
C HIS A 50 -5.29 9.78 17.30
N PHE A 51 -5.46 10.12 16.03
CA PHE A 51 -5.55 9.15 14.95
C PHE A 51 -4.30 9.20 14.08
N ARG A 52 -3.55 8.11 14.04
CA ARG A 52 -2.40 7.94 13.16
C ARG A 52 -2.88 7.39 11.83
N TYR A 53 -3.07 8.28 10.87
CA TYR A 53 -3.53 7.89 9.55
C TYR A 53 -2.42 7.25 8.71
N PRO A 54 -2.76 6.23 7.91
CA PRO A 54 -1.92 5.77 6.83
C PRO A 54 -2.01 6.76 5.66
N PHE A 55 -1.52 6.35 4.50
CA PHE A 55 -1.84 7.08 3.29
C PHE A 55 -3.34 6.96 2.98
N VAL A 56 -3.98 8.09 2.72
CA VAL A 56 -5.43 8.20 2.51
C VAL A 56 -5.73 8.25 1.02
N TYR A 57 -6.66 7.43 0.55
CA TYR A 57 -7.14 7.44 -0.84
C TYR A 57 -8.66 7.67 -0.90
N GLY A 58 -9.15 8.05 -2.08
CA GLY A 58 -10.57 8.34 -2.31
C GLY A 58 -10.81 9.72 -2.91
N PRO A 59 -12.09 10.14 -3.02
CA PRO A 59 -12.45 11.48 -3.47
C PRO A 59 -11.72 12.57 -2.67
N TYR A 60 -11.27 13.62 -3.36
CA TYR A 60 -10.59 14.78 -2.78
C TYR A 60 -9.22 14.49 -2.13
N GLN A 61 -8.60 13.36 -2.43
CA GLN A 61 -7.25 13.06 -1.96
C GLN A 61 -6.22 14.09 -2.44
N LEU A 62 -5.34 14.53 -1.52
CA LEU A 62 -4.30 15.53 -1.81
C LEU A 62 -3.19 14.99 -2.73
N LEU A 63 -2.97 13.68 -2.70
CA LEU A 63 -1.95 13.01 -3.48
C LEU A 63 -2.55 11.75 -4.11
N PRO A 64 -3.10 11.84 -5.33
CA PRO A 64 -3.88 10.76 -5.91
C PRO A 64 -3.01 9.63 -6.45
N ARG A 65 -2.50 8.77 -5.58
CA ARG A 65 -1.61 7.65 -5.97
C ARG A 65 -2.22 6.78 -7.06
N GLU A 66 -3.52 6.50 -6.97
CA GLU A 66 -4.26 5.69 -7.94
C GLU A 66 -4.32 6.34 -9.33
N TRP A 67 -4.09 7.66 -9.43
CA TRP A 67 -3.99 8.37 -10.71
C TRP A 67 -2.86 7.82 -11.58
N CYS A 68 -1.76 7.35 -10.98
CA CYS A 68 -0.68 6.70 -11.73
C CYS A 68 -1.19 5.51 -12.57
N VAL A 69 -2.20 4.79 -12.07
CA VAL A 69 -2.84 3.66 -12.75
C VAL A 69 -3.93 4.16 -13.69
N VAL A 70 -4.86 4.98 -13.19
CA VAL A 70 -6.01 5.50 -13.94
C VAL A 70 -5.57 6.28 -15.18
N ARG A 71 -4.54 7.14 -15.06
CA ARG A 71 -4.02 7.91 -16.19
C ARG A 71 -3.49 7.01 -17.31
N ARG A 72 -2.75 5.96 -16.98
CA ARG A 72 -2.23 4.98 -17.96
C ARG A 72 -3.37 4.22 -18.66
N ILE A 73 -4.45 3.93 -17.94
CA ILE A 73 -5.68 3.35 -18.53
C ILE A 73 -6.32 4.34 -19.51
N LEU A 74 -6.53 5.59 -19.11
CA LEU A 74 -7.11 6.63 -19.97
C LEU A 74 -6.27 6.89 -21.23
N ASP A 75 -4.95 6.82 -21.10
CA ASP A 75 -4.00 6.92 -22.21
C ASP A 75 -3.84 5.59 -23.00
N LYS A 76 -4.67 4.59 -22.68
CA LYS A 76 -4.77 3.29 -23.37
C LYS A 76 -3.43 2.56 -23.46
N ARG A 77 -2.62 2.64 -22.39
CA ARG A 77 -1.33 1.98 -22.33
C ARG A 77 -1.52 0.45 -22.34
N PRO A 78 -0.79 -0.29 -23.20
CA PRO A 78 -0.94 -1.75 -23.31
C PRO A 78 -0.23 -2.51 -22.19
N HIS A 79 0.60 -1.83 -21.41
CA HIS A 79 1.42 -2.43 -20.36
C HIS A 79 1.51 -1.50 -19.14
N ILE A 80 1.77 -2.07 -17.97
CA ILE A 80 2.16 -1.35 -16.76
C ILE A 80 3.35 -2.03 -16.10
N ILE A 81 4.37 -1.26 -15.69
CA ILE A 81 5.55 -1.79 -15.01
C ILE A 81 5.28 -1.88 -13.51
N VAL A 82 5.58 -3.04 -12.90
CA VAL A 82 5.48 -3.25 -11.45
C VAL A 82 6.77 -3.83 -10.87
N PRO A 83 7.15 -3.42 -9.65
CA PRO A 83 8.33 -3.92 -8.96
C PRO A 83 8.01 -5.23 -8.25
N ASP A 84 8.88 -6.23 -8.36
CA ASP A 84 8.82 -7.46 -7.56
C ASP A 84 7.41 -8.10 -7.56
N ASP A 85 6.81 -8.20 -8.76
CA ASP A 85 5.45 -8.69 -9.01
C ASP A 85 4.31 -7.88 -8.35
N GLY A 86 4.60 -6.67 -7.88
CA GLY A 86 3.64 -5.80 -7.20
C GLY A 86 3.24 -6.33 -5.82
N LEU A 87 4.08 -7.17 -5.20
CA LEU A 87 3.80 -7.83 -3.91
C LEU A 87 3.99 -6.94 -2.68
N ILE A 88 4.41 -5.69 -2.89
CA ILE A 88 4.48 -4.68 -1.83
C ILE A 88 3.10 -4.50 -1.20
N MET A 89 3.05 -4.54 0.13
CA MET A 89 1.84 -4.33 0.91
C MET A 89 2.03 -3.15 1.85
N TYR A 90 1.09 -2.22 1.79
CA TYR A 90 1.07 -1.02 2.61
C TYR A 90 -0.37 -0.81 3.09
N THR A 91 -0.57 -0.62 4.40
CA THR A 91 -1.85 -0.11 4.91
C THR A 91 -2.15 1.24 4.27
N PHE A 92 -3.28 1.31 3.59
CA PHE A 92 -3.95 2.53 3.14
C PHE A 92 -5.27 2.67 3.90
N GLY A 93 -5.94 3.80 3.80
CA GLY A 93 -7.29 3.97 4.33
C GLY A 93 -8.16 4.77 3.37
N TYR A 94 -9.34 4.25 3.06
CA TYR A 94 -10.31 4.98 2.27
C TYR A 94 -10.82 6.19 3.07
N ALA A 95 -10.88 7.37 2.45
CA ALA A 95 -11.27 8.61 3.12
C ALA A 95 -12.60 8.50 3.87
N GLY A 96 -13.60 7.81 3.29
CA GLY A 96 -14.89 7.56 3.93
C GLY A 96 -14.78 6.65 5.16
N ASN A 97 -13.97 5.60 5.09
CA ASN A 97 -13.74 4.69 6.21
C ASN A 97 -12.98 5.41 7.34
N LEU A 98 -11.95 6.20 7.00
CA LEU A 98 -11.18 6.97 7.97
C LEU A 98 -12.01 8.10 8.63
N ALA A 99 -12.97 8.67 7.92
CA ALA A 99 -13.94 9.59 8.51
C ALA A 99 -14.85 8.86 9.51
N HIS A 100 -15.30 7.64 9.18
CA HIS A 100 -16.07 6.80 10.10
C HIS A 100 -15.31 6.50 11.41
N ALA A 101 -13.99 6.26 11.34
CA ALA A 101 -13.15 6.09 12.53
C ALA A 101 -13.22 7.29 13.50
N VAL A 102 -13.24 8.52 12.97
CA VAL A 102 -13.37 9.75 13.78
C VAL A 102 -14.74 9.85 14.41
N LEU A 103 -15.80 9.58 13.63
CA LEU A 103 -17.18 9.63 14.12
C LEU A 103 -17.39 8.64 15.28
N LEU A 104 -16.78 7.45 15.23
CA LEU A 104 -16.85 6.49 16.33
C LEU A 104 -16.22 7.01 17.62
N ALA A 105 -15.16 7.81 17.56
CA ALA A 105 -14.59 8.43 18.76
C ALA A 105 -15.49 9.54 19.31
N VAL A 106 -16.14 10.30 18.43
CA VAL A 106 -17.13 11.31 18.84
C VAL A 106 -18.31 10.65 19.56
N ASP A 107 -18.77 9.50 19.07
CA ASP A 107 -19.88 8.74 19.64
C ASP A 107 -19.51 7.97 20.92
N LYS A 108 -18.21 7.73 21.16
CA LYS A 108 -17.68 6.94 22.30
C LYS A 108 -16.57 7.68 23.03
N PRO A 109 -16.82 8.91 23.52
CA PRO A 109 -15.79 9.77 24.10
C PRO A 109 -15.12 9.15 25.33
N GLU A 110 -15.85 8.36 26.12
CA GLU A 110 -15.32 7.65 27.28
C GLU A 110 -14.28 6.59 26.92
N LYS A 111 -14.36 6.01 25.72
CA LYS A 111 -13.41 5.02 25.22
C LYS A 111 -12.27 5.63 24.42
N SER A 112 -12.52 6.76 23.76
CA SER A 112 -11.54 7.40 22.89
C SER A 112 -10.65 8.40 23.63
N ALA A 113 -11.10 8.95 24.76
CA ALA A 113 -10.34 9.96 25.49
C ALA A 113 -8.98 9.45 25.95
N GLY A 114 -7.93 10.22 25.65
CA GLY A 114 -6.54 9.88 26.00
C GLY A 114 -5.95 8.74 25.16
N GLN A 115 -6.62 8.30 24.10
CA GLN A 115 -6.18 7.19 23.27
C GLN A 115 -5.53 7.65 21.96
N VAL A 116 -4.50 6.90 21.57
CA VAL A 116 -3.96 6.89 20.20
C VAL A 116 -4.48 5.65 19.48
N PHE A 117 -4.89 5.82 18.22
CA PHE A 117 -5.35 4.74 17.35
C PHE A 117 -4.62 4.78 16.00
N ASN A 118 -4.05 3.66 15.58
CA ASN A 118 -3.71 3.46 14.18
C ASN A 118 -5.00 3.22 13.39
N CYS A 119 -5.07 3.81 12.20
CA CYS A 119 -6.20 3.63 11.29
C CYS A 119 -5.76 3.01 9.97
N GLY A 120 -6.73 2.50 9.23
CA GLY A 120 -6.54 1.95 7.89
C GLY A 120 -7.67 1.00 7.54
N ASP A 121 -7.68 0.61 6.27
CA ASP A 121 -8.57 -0.43 5.77
C ASP A 121 -8.28 -1.76 6.48
N GLU A 122 -9.33 -2.55 6.72
CA GLU A 122 -9.24 -3.87 7.35
C GLU A 122 -8.49 -4.87 6.48
N ARG A 123 -8.67 -4.76 5.16
CA ARG A 123 -7.96 -5.59 4.17
C ARG A 123 -6.84 -4.81 3.50
N VAL A 124 -5.60 -5.17 3.81
CA VAL A 124 -4.42 -4.66 3.11
C VAL A 124 -4.29 -5.34 1.75
N LEU A 125 -4.20 -4.52 0.69
CA LEU A 125 -4.03 -4.98 -0.69
C LEU A 125 -2.58 -4.79 -1.14
N SER A 126 -2.10 -5.72 -1.97
CA SER A 126 -0.84 -5.55 -2.67
C SER A 126 -0.98 -4.50 -3.79
N LEU A 127 0.13 -3.91 -4.24
CA LEU A 127 0.10 -3.00 -5.40
C LEU A 127 -0.49 -3.70 -6.63
N ARG A 128 -0.18 -4.99 -6.83
CA ARG A 128 -0.76 -5.79 -7.92
C ARG A 128 -2.28 -5.87 -7.81
N GLN A 129 -2.81 -6.18 -6.63
CA GLN A 129 -4.26 -6.24 -6.41
C GLN A 129 -4.92 -4.87 -6.65
N VAL A 130 -4.30 -3.77 -6.21
CA VAL A 130 -4.78 -2.41 -6.48
C VAL A 130 -4.88 -2.17 -8.00
N ILE A 131 -3.83 -2.49 -8.75
CA ILE A 131 -3.78 -2.35 -10.21
C ILE A 131 -4.87 -3.19 -10.86
N GLU A 132 -5.02 -4.46 -10.48
CA GLU A 132 -6.01 -5.38 -11.05
C GLU A 132 -7.45 -4.94 -10.74
N ILE A 133 -7.73 -4.46 -9.52
CA ILE A 133 -9.05 -3.93 -9.14
C ILE A 133 -9.39 -2.69 -9.96
N ILE A 134 -8.46 -1.73 -10.10
CA ILE A 134 -8.66 -0.52 -10.90
C ILE A 134 -8.84 -0.86 -12.38
N SER A 135 -8.05 -1.80 -12.89
CA SER A 135 -8.13 -2.27 -14.29
C SER A 135 -9.49 -2.89 -14.58
N SER A 136 -9.99 -3.75 -13.68
CA SER A 136 -11.32 -4.34 -13.77
C SER A 136 -12.42 -3.30 -13.68
N ALA A 137 -12.32 -2.35 -12.74
CA ALA A 137 -13.28 -1.27 -12.56
C ALA A 137 -13.44 -0.34 -13.77
N LEU A 138 -12.37 -0.21 -14.57
CA LEU A 138 -12.30 0.62 -15.77
C LEU A 138 -12.28 -0.19 -17.08
N GLU A 139 -12.55 -1.50 -17.00
CA GLU A 139 -12.63 -2.41 -18.15
C GLU A 139 -11.39 -2.36 -19.07
N HIS A 140 -10.20 -2.28 -18.47
CA HIS A 140 -8.93 -2.18 -19.18
C HIS A 140 -8.09 -3.44 -19.04
N GLU A 141 -7.61 -3.97 -20.16
CA GLU A 141 -6.68 -5.09 -20.19
C GLU A 141 -5.27 -4.61 -20.59
N TRP A 142 -4.26 -5.08 -19.85
CA TRP A 142 -2.85 -4.80 -20.13
C TRP A 142 -1.94 -5.93 -19.66
N GLU A 143 -0.71 -5.94 -20.16
CA GLU A 143 0.35 -6.79 -19.62
C GLU A 143 0.97 -6.13 -18.38
N ILE A 144 0.92 -6.82 -17.24
CA ILE A 144 1.68 -6.43 -16.05
C ILE A 144 3.13 -6.88 -16.23
N ILE A 145 4.05 -5.93 -16.45
CA ILE A 145 5.48 -6.19 -16.63
C ILE A 145 6.16 -6.16 -15.26
N SER A 146 6.33 -7.35 -14.68
CA SER A 146 7.09 -7.52 -13.44
C SER A 146 8.60 -7.50 -13.69
N MET A 147 9.34 -6.72 -12.90
CA MET A 147 10.80 -6.70 -12.89
C MET A 147 11.33 -6.34 -11.48
N PRO A 148 12.62 -6.60 -11.17
CA PRO A 148 13.20 -6.20 -9.90
C PRO A 148 13.00 -4.71 -9.59
N SER A 149 12.71 -4.38 -8.33
CA SER A 149 12.45 -2.99 -7.90
C SER A 149 13.54 -1.98 -8.29
N GLN A 150 14.79 -2.41 -8.42
CA GLN A 150 15.90 -1.55 -8.86
C GLN A 150 15.78 -1.11 -10.32
N LEU A 151 15.06 -1.88 -11.15
CA LEU A 151 14.82 -1.60 -12.56
C LEU A 151 13.45 -0.95 -12.81
N ALA A 152 12.46 -1.25 -11.97
CA ALA A 152 11.09 -0.72 -12.05
C ALA A 152 10.97 0.76 -11.61
N ILE A 153 11.86 1.63 -12.08
CA ILE A 153 11.93 3.05 -11.71
C ILE A 153 10.59 3.80 -11.93
N PRO A 154 9.86 3.58 -13.05
CA PRO A 154 8.57 4.25 -13.27
C PRO A 154 7.48 3.89 -12.24
N ALA A 155 7.64 2.80 -11.48
CA ALA A 155 6.66 2.38 -10.49
C ALA A 155 6.82 3.06 -9.11
N ARG A 156 7.90 3.81 -8.88
CA ARG A 156 8.19 4.47 -7.58
C ARG A 156 7.04 5.35 -7.07
N PRO A 157 6.35 6.16 -7.90
CA PRO A 157 5.19 6.93 -7.47
C PRO A 157 4.06 6.06 -6.91
N MET A 158 3.82 4.88 -7.51
CA MET A 158 2.79 3.93 -7.04
C MET A 158 3.19 3.20 -5.76
N MET A 159 4.49 3.02 -5.51
CA MET A 159 5.00 2.36 -4.31
C MET A 159 4.84 3.23 -3.05
N MET A 160 4.87 4.56 -3.18
CA MET A 160 4.87 5.52 -2.06
C MET A 160 6.01 5.32 -1.03
N GLN A 161 7.06 4.59 -1.39
CA GLN A 161 8.25 4.37 -0.57
C GLN A 161 9.44 3.93 -1.43
N PRO A 162 10.69 4.10 -0.96
CA PRO A 162 11.89 3.86 -1.78
C PRO A 162 12.25 2.38 -1.98
N VAL A 163 11.65 1.45 -1.22
CA VAL A 163 11.97 0.01 -1.21
C VAL A 163 10.69 -0.83 -1.12
N THR A 164 10.73 -2.08 -1.59
CA THR A 164 9.59 -3.02 -1.63
C THR A 164 9.30 -3.72 -0.29
N THR A 165 9.57 -3.07 0.84
CA THR A 165 9.25 -3.62 2.17
C THR A 165 7.76 -3.47 2.51
N HIS A 166 7.26 -4.30 3.42
CA HIS A 166 5.91 -4.17 3.93
C HIS A 166 5.80 -3.02 4.95
N ARG A 167 4.68 -2.31 4.94
CA ARG A 167 4.30 -1.32 5.96
C ARG A 167 2.86 -1.54 6.36
N ILE A 168 2.63 -2.38 7.36
CA ILE A 168 1.29 -2.77 7.78
C ILE A 168 1.07 -2.29 9.20
N LEU A 169 0.01 -1.50 9.42
CA LEU A 169 -0.41 -1.05 10.74
C LEU A 169 -1.30 -2.10 11.39
N ASN A 170 -1.19 -2.26 12.70
CA ASN A 170 -2.15 -2.99 13.51
C ASN A 170 -3.31 -2.05 13.85
N ILE A 171 -4.53 -2.40 13.42
CA ILE A 171 -5.76 -1.63 13.70
C ILE A 171 -6.65 -2.31 14.76
N ALA A 172 -6.17 -3.38 15.42
CA ALA A 172 -6.97 -4.14 16.37
C ALA A 172 -7.47 -3.30 17.56
N LYS A 173 -6.72 -2.25 17.94
CA LYS A 173 -7.11 -1.36 19.04
C LYS A 173 -8.38 -0.57 18.70
N ILE A 174 -8.46 0.04 17.52
CA ILE A 174 -9.65 0.81 17.13
C ILE A 174 -10.86 -0.10 16.91
N GLN A 175 -10.65 -1.32 16.39
CA GLN A 175 -11.70 -2.34 16.28
C GLN A 175 -12.25 -2.72 17.66
N ARG A 176 -11.37 -3.02 18.63
CA ARG A 176 -11.79 -3.45 19.97
C ARG A 176 -12.45 -2.34 20.79
N GLU A 177 -11.83 -1.16 20.82
CA GLU A 177 -12.31 -0.08 21.69
C GLU A 177 -13.51 0.63 21.07
N LEU A 178 -13.41 1.01 19.80
CA LEU A 178 -14.41 1.83 19.13
C LEU A 178 -15.37 1.04 18.25
N GLY A 179 -15.15 -0.27 18.04
CA GLY A 179 -16.01 -1.08 17.17
C GLY A 179 -15.87 -0.73 15.69
N TYR A 180 -14.70 -0.22 15.28
CA TYR A 180 -14.42 0.13 13.90
C TYR A 180 -14.47 -1.09 12.98
N HIS A 181 -15.16 -0.93 11.86
CA HIS A 181 -15.12 -1.78 10.68
C HIS A 181 -15.20 -0.91 9.44
N ASP A 182 -14.67 -1.39 8.32
CA ASP A 182 -14.79 -0.65 7.06
C ASP A 182 -16.26 -0.54 6.66
N VAL A 183 -16.74 0.69 6.44
CA VAL A 183 -18.11 0.94 5.95
C VAL A 183 -18.22 0.71 4.44
N VAL A 184 -17.08 0.70 3.74
CA VAL A 184 -16.93 0.34 2.33
C VAL A 184 -15.77 -0.65 2.20
N ASP A 185 -16.02 -1.82 1.62
CA ASP A 185 -14.94 -2.81 1.37
C ASP A 185 -13.82 -2.17 0.53
N PRO A 186 -12.53 -2.44 0.83
CA PRO A 186 -11.42 -1.78 0.14
C PRO A 186 -11.40 -1.97 -1.39
N ALA A 187 -11.92 -3.07 -1.93
CA ALA A 187 -12.00 -3.25 -3.39
C ALA A 187 -13.10 -2.36 -4.01
N ASP A 188 -14.23 -2.21 -3.33
CA ASP A 188 -15.30 -1.30 -3.74
C ASP A 188 -14.84 0.16 -3.60
N ALA A 189 -14.13 0.49 -2.53
CA ALA A 189 -13.54 1.81 -2.31
C ALA A 189 -12.54 2.18 -3.41
N LEU A 190 -11.67 1.25 -3.84
CA LEU A 190 -10.78 1.46 -4.99
C LEU A 190 -11.55 1.64 -6.30
N THR A 191 -12.61 0.87 -6.50
CA THR A 191 -13.51 1.02 -7.66
C THR A 191 -14.13 2.42 -7.70
N HIS A 192 -14.65 2.90 -6.57
CA HIS A 192 -15.18 4.26 -6.45
C HIS A 192 -14.10 5.31 -6.68
N THR A 193 -12.90 5.11 -6.14
CA THR A 193 -11.76 6.03 -6.30
C THR A 193 -11.34 6.14 -7.76
N ALA A 194 -11.24 5.00 -8.47
CA ALA A 194 -10.89 4.97 -9.88
C ALA A 194 -11.90 5.74 -10.73
N LYS A 195 -13.20 5.46 -10.54
CA LYS A 195 -14.28 6.16 -11.27
C LYS A 195 -14.29 7.66 -10.96
N TRP A 196 -14.11 8.02 -9.69
CA TRP A 196 -14.02 9.43 -9.30
C TRP A 196 -12.87 10.15 -10.00
N LEU A 197 -11.69 9.51 -10.11
CA LEU A 197 -10.52 10.06 -10.82
C LEU A 197 -10.73 10.17 -12.34
N VAL A 198 -11.54 9.30 -12.94
CA VAL A 198 -11.95 9.44 -14.35
C VAL A 198 -12.82 10.68 -14.54
N ASP A 199 -13.77 10.90 -13.63
CA ASP A 199 -14.69 12.06 -13.69
C ASP A 199 -14.01 13.37 -13.25
N HIS A 200 -12.97 13.28 -12.43
CA HIS A 200 -12.23 14.41 -11.84
C HIS A 200 -10.72 14.23 -12.03
N PRO A 201 -10.24 14.18 -13.29
CA PRO A 201 -8.84 13.96 -13.55
C PRO A 201 -8.01 15.13 -13.01
N PRO A 202 -6.91 14.86 -12.28
CA PRO A 202 -5.88 15.85 -12.02
C PRO A 202 -5.50 16.60 -13.29
N LYS A 203 -5.25 17.91 -13.17
CA LYS A 203 -4.78 18.70 -14.30
C LYS A 203 -3.38 18.22 -14.71
N THR A 204 -3.16 18.01 -16.01
CA THR A 204 -1.83 17.66 -16.52
C THR A 204 -0.81 18.74 -16.17
N GLY A 205 0.30 18.35 -15.54
CA GLY A 205 1.30 19.28 -14.99
C GLY A 205 0.78 20.17 -13.85
N GLY A 206 -0.38 19.82 -13.28
CA GLY A 206 -0.98 20.48 -12.13
C GLY A 206 -0.28 20.13 -10.82
N GLN A 207 -0.84 20.63 -9.72
CA GLN A 207 -0.27 20.46 -8.39
C GLN A 207 -0.23 18.98 -7.98
N GLU A 208 -1.32 18.24 -8.20
CA GLU A 208 -1.42 16.84 -7.82
C GLU A 208 -0.40 15.97 -8.58
N GLU A 209 -0.26 16.13 -9.89
CA GLU A 209 0.76 15.40 -10.68
C GLU A 209 2.19 15.78 -10.29
N THR A 210 2.43 17.07 -10.01
CA THR A 210 3.74 17.54 -9.54
C THR A 210 4.12 16.90 -8.20
N LEU A 211 3.15 16.74 -7.29
CA LEU A 211 3.36 16.09 -6.01
C LEU A 211 3.52 14.57 -6.15
N LEU A 212 2.87 13.92 -7.12
CA LEU A 212 3.04 12.49 -7.39
C LEU A 212 4.45 12.15 -7.89
N GLN A 213 5.09 13.11 -8.57
CA GLN A 213 6.40 12.91 -9.20
C GLN A 213 6.42 11.76 -10.22
N ASP A 214 5.26 11.39 -10.78
CA ASP A 214 5.17 10.49 -11.92
C ASP A 214 5.32 11.32 -13.20
N PRO A 215 6.41 11.15 -13.97
CA PRO A 215 6.61 11.94 -15.19
C PRO A 215 5.74 11.44 -16.35
N PHE A 216 5.12 10.26 -16.25
CA PHE A 216 4.40 9.61 -17.35
C PHE A 216 5.22 9.55 -18.66
N ASP A 217 6.54 9.34 -18.56
CA ASP A 217 7.44 9.20 -19.71
C ASP A 217 7.28 7.82 -20.35
N TYR A 218 6.20 7.68 -21.12
CA TYR A 218 5.85 6.45 -21.80
C TYR A 218 6.92 5.97 -22.78
N HIS A 219 7.69 6.90 -23.35
CA HIS A 219 8.78 6.54 -24.25
C HIS A 219 9.93 5.86 -23.50
N ALA A 220 10.31 6.37 -22.33
CA ALA A 220 11.28 5.72 -21.45
C ALA A 220 10.76 4.37 -20.91
N GLU A 221 9.48 4.31 -20.52
CA GLU A 221 8.84 3.05 -20.11
C GLU A 221 8.90 1.99 -21.21
N ASP A 222 8.57 2.35 -22.45
CA ASP A 222 8.59 1.43 -23.59
C ASP A 222 10.01 0.94 -23.90
N GLN A 223 11.01 1.82 -23.84
CA GLN A 223 12.41 1.41 -23.98
C GLN A 223 12.84 0.42 -22.89
N LEU A 224 12.45 0.68 -21.64
CA LEU A 224 12.75 -0.20 -20.52
C LEU A 224 12.09 -1.57 -20.69
N ILE A 225 10.83 -1.62 -21.13
CA ILE A 225 10.11 -2.87 -21.40
C ILE A 225 10.80 -3.67 -22.52
N VAL A 226 11.19 -3.01 -23.62
CA VAL A 226 11.92 -3.67 -24.72
C VAL A 226 13.25 -4.25 -24.23
N ALA A 227 14.01 -3.47 -23.46
CA ALA A 227 15.28 -3.93 -22.89
C ALA A 227 15.07 -5.11 -21.93
N TRP A 228 14.06 -5.05 -21.07
CA TRP A 228 13.69 -6.12 -20.14
C TRP A 228 13.30 -7.41 -20.87
N LYS A 229 12.40 -7.33 -21.85
CA LYS A 229 11.98 -8.48 -22.68
C LYS A 229 13.15 -9.09 -23.45
N LYS A 230 14.10 -8.27 -23.92
CA LYS A 230 15.32 -8.76 -24.56
C LYS A 230 16.21 -9.51 -23.57
N LEU A 231 16.42 -8.97 -22.37
CA LEU A 231 17.22 -9.59 -21.32
C LEU A 231 16.64 -10.95 -20.92
N THR A 232 15.34 -11.02 -20.62
CA THR A 232 14.67 -12.26 -20.20
C THR A 232 14.69 -13.31 -21.30
N LYS A 233 14.47 -12.92 -22.56
CA LYS A 233 14.58 -13.84 -23.71
C LYS A 233 16.00 -14.33 -23.96
N SER A 234 17.02 -13.55 -23.60
CA SER A 234 18.43 -13.92 -23.76
C SER A 234 18.98 -14.79 -22.62
N MET A 235 18.18 -15.05 -21.58
CA MET A 235 18.60 -15.86 -20.45
C MET A 235 18.95 -17.28 -20.92
N PRO A 236 20.17 -17.79 -20.65
CA PRO A 236 20.52 -19.15 -21.03
C PRO A 236 19.64 -20.15 -20.28
N LYS A 237 19.37 -21.29 -20.91
CA LYS A 237 18.70 -22.41 -20.22
C LYS A 237 19.58 -22.88 -19.06
N ILE A 238 19.08 -22.76 -17.84
CA ILE A 238 19.76 -23.25 -16.65
C ILE A 238 19.31 -24.68 -16.38
N THR A 239 20.26 -25.60 -16.26
CA THR A 239 20.00 -27.00 -15.91
C THR A 239 20.40 -27.23 -14.46
N PHE A 240 19.45 -27.58 -13.61
CA PHE A 240 19.73 -27.99 -12.24
C PHE A 240 20.07 -29.47 -12.21
N LYS A 241 21.08 -29.88 -11.42
CA LYS A 241 21.33 -31.31 -11.14
C LYS A 241 20.11 -31.96 -10.48
N GLN A 242 19.43 -31.19 -9.63
CA GLN A 242 18.15 -31.49 -9.02
C GLN A 242 17.46 -30.15 -8.75
N GLU A 243 16.24 -29.98 -9.25
CA GLU A 243 15.46 -28.76 -8.98
C GLU A 243 15.01 -28.74 -7.51
N PRO A 244 14.96 -27.54 -6.87
CA PRO A 244 14.36 -27.41 -5.55
C PRO A 244 12.89 -27.86 -5.54
N GLY A 245 12.51 -28.70 -4.57
CA GLY A 245 11.11 -29.02 -4.29
C GLY A 245 10.47 -28.04 -3.30
N PHE A 246 9.19 -28.24 -2.98
CA PHE A 246 8.41 -27.35 -2.12
C PHE A 246 8.43 -27.70 -0.62
N GLY A 247 9.26 -28.66 -0.20
CA GLY A 247 9.32 -29.15 1.19
C GLY A 247 8.09 -29.97 1.62
N VAL A 248 8.24 -30.83 2.63
CA VAL A 248 7.18 -31.79 3.05
C VAL A 248 6.02 -31.16 3.85
N TYR A 249 6.17 -29.92 4.29
CA TYR A 249 5.20 -29.21 5.14
C TYR A 249 4.31 -28.23 4.37
N TYR A 250 4.62 -27.94 3.11
CA TYR A 250 3.81 -27.08 2.27
C TYR A 250 2.92 -27.93 1.36
N SER A 251 1.66 -27.52 1.23
CA SER A 251 0.78 -28.06 0.19
C SER A 251 1.33 -27.59 -1.15
N GLY A 252 2.08 -28.47 -1.82
CA GLY A 252 2.51 -28.23 -3.20
C GLY A 252 1.30 -28.14 -4.15
N PRO A 253 1.52 -27.82 -5.43
CA PRO A 253 0.48 -27.89 -6.45
C PRO A 253 -0.12 -29.31 -6.48
N GLY A 254 -1.38 -29.47 -6.06
CA GLY A 254 -2.04 -30.77 -5.88
C GLY A 254 -2.41 -31.14 -4.44
N GLY A 255 -2.03 -30.33 -3.44
CA GLY A 255 -2.36 -30.56 -2.04
C GLY A 255 -1.54 -31.70 -1.41
N ARG A 256 -1.66 -31.87 -0.09
CA ARG A 256 -1.06 -33.01 0.61
C ARG A 256 -2.02 -34.20 0.55
N TYR A 257 -1.59 -35.32 -0.02
CA TYR A 257 -2.32 -36.59 0.14
C TYR A 257 -2.46 -36.88 1.64
N LYS A 258 -3.66 -37.31 2.07
CA LYS A 258 -3.91 -37.70 3.48
C LYS A 258 -2.84 -38.69 3.91
N SER A 259 -2.14 -38.40 5.02
CA SER A 259 -1.15 -39.31 5.59
C SER A 259 -1.78 -40.54 6.26
N SER A 260 -3.11 -40.54 6.42
CA SER A 260 -3.90 -41.63 6.97
C SER A 260 -5.40 -41.41 6.67
N ASP A 261 -6.11 -42.48 6.32
CA ASP A 261 -7.58 -42.47 6.20
C ASP A 261 -8.30 -42.40 7.55
N GLN A 262 -7.57 -42.48 8.66
CA GLN A 262 -8.13 -42.58 10.02
C GLN A 262 -8.25 -41.24 10.76
N PHE A 263 -7.70 -40.14 10.23
CA PHE A 263 -7.91 -38.81 10.80
C PHE A 263 -9.07 -38.10 10.08
N LYS A 264 -10.18 -37.94 10.81
CA LYS A 264 -11.34 -37.13 10.42
C LYS A 264 -11.11 -35.67 10.72
#